data_AF-A0A6V7XBX3-F1
#
_entry.id   AF-A0A6V7XBX3-F1
#
_cell.length_a   1.000
_cell.length_b   1.000
_cell.length_c   1.000
_cell.angle_alpha   90.00
_cell.angle_beta   90.00
_cell.angle_gamma   90.00
#
_symmetry.space_group_name_H-M   'P 1'
#
loop_
_entity.id
_entity.type
_entity.pdbx_description
1 polymer ?
#
loop_
_entity_poly.entity_id
_entity_poly.type
_entity_poly.pdbx_seq_one_letter_code
_entity_poly.pdbx_strand_id
1 'polypeptide(L)'
;MSALMLKDVLEQCGGFRQFGGFLAEDYFLGQAFARAGYRNVISHMPALQNSANTSLFTFQERICRWIKLRIAMLPHTIILEPVQECIFASFVGALSFGYLFGQQAMFPFLAFHFIYWATCDFILIKTLQNGQLPFSISQFLFCWILRELMAFPIFVKAVLNPHIGWRFGTYQLCWGGRIKPMKEN
;
A
#
# COMPACT_ATOMS: atom_id res chain seq x y z
N MET A 1 -12.43 -0.68 -2.62
CA MET A 1 -12.19 0.73 -2.93
C MET A 1 -13.55 1.27 -3.35
N SER A 2 -14.01 2.31 -2.67
CA SER A 2 -15.29 2.95 -2.97
C SER A 2 -14.97 4.34 -3.53
N ALA A 3 -15.49 4.66 -4.71
CA ALA A 3 -15.25 5.93 -5.38
C ALA A 3 -16.55 6.43 -6.02
N LEU A 4 -16.75 7.75 -6.00
CA LEU A 4 -17.81 8.45 -6.72
C LEU A 4 -17.17 9.25 -7.84
N MET A 5 -17.78 9.21 -9.03
CA MET A 5 -17.25 9.86 -10.21
C MET A 5 -18.38 10.48 -11.04
N LEU A 6 -18.08 11.61 -11.67
CA LEU A 6 -19.02 12.28 -12.58
C LEU A 6 -19.13 11.46 -13.86
N LYS A 7 -20.34 11.01 -14.18
CA LYS A 7 -20.61 10.18 -15.36
C LYS A 7 -20.16 10.86 -16.65
N ASP A 8 -20.52 12.13 -16.85
CA ASP A 8 -20.23 12.83 -18.10
C ASP A 8 -18.72 12.98 -18.34
N VAL A 9 -17.95 13.20 -17.27
CA VAL A 9 -16.48 13.28 -17.33
C VAL A 9 -15.86 11.92 -17.65
N LEU A 10 -16.41 10.85 -17.07
CA LEU A 10 -15.98 9.48 -17.37
C LEU A 10 -16.18 9.16 -18.85
N GLU A 11 -17.34 9.49 -19.42
CA GLU A 11 -17.64 9.27 -20.83
C GLU A 11 -16.70 10.10 -21.73
N GLN A 12 -16.43 11.37 -21.38
CA GLN A 12 -15.44 12.20 -22.08
C GLN A 12 -14.03 11.61 -22.04
N CYS A 13 -13.68 10.89 -20.96
CA CYS A 13 -12.40 10.19 -20.82
C CYS A 13 -12.36 8.82 -21.52
N GLY A 14 -13.37 8.46 -22.32
CA GLY A 14 -13.45 7.21 -23.08
C GLY A 14 -14.17 6.06 -22.37
N GLY A 15 -14.83 6.34 -21.24
CA GLY A 15 -15.64 5.38 -20.50
C GLY A 15 -14.84 4.24 -19.85
N PHE A 16 -15.52 3.32 -19.16
CA PHE A 16 -14.86 2.20 -18.49
C PHE A 16 -14.11 1.26 -19.44
N ARG A 17 -14.53 1.18 -20.71
CA ARG A 17 -13.89 0.32 -21.72
C ARG A 17 -12.41 0.69 -21.91
N GLN A 18 -12.07 1.98 -21.87
CA GLN A 18 -10.69 2.45 -22.00
C GLN A 18 -9.77 1.94 -20.89
N PHE A 19 -10.32 1.74 -19.69
CA PHE A 19 -9.55 1.37 -18.50
C PHE A 19 -9.55 -0.14 -18.20
N GLY A 20 -10.33 -0.94 -18.92
CA GLY A 20 -10.44 -2.40 -18.70
C GLY A 20 -9.15 -3.18 -18.91
N GLY A 21 -8.13 -2.58 -19.55
CA GLY A 21 -6.80 -3.15 -19.73
C GLY A 21 -5.83 -2.89 -18.56
N PHE A 22 -6.31 -2.30 -17.46
CA PHE A 22 -5.50 -2.00 -16.27
C PHE A 22 -6.11 -2.70 -15.05
N LEU A 23 -5.24 -3.20 -14.16
CA LEU A 23 -5.66 -3.82 -12.91
C LEU A 23 -5.78 -2.82 -11.75
N ALA A 24 -5.24 -1.63 -11.94
CA ALA A 24 -5.39 -0.46 -11.07
C ALA A 24 -6.16 0.61 -11.83
N GLU A 25 -7.35 0.26 -12.31
CA GLU A 25 -8.19 1.14 -13.12
C GLU A 25 -8.54 2.45 -12.41
N ASP A 26 -8.69 2.41 -11.08
CA ASP A 26 -8.97 3.56 -10.21
C ASP A 26 -7.88 4.63 -10.27
N TYR A 27 -6.61 4.22 -10.27
CA TYR A 27 -5.47 5.12 -10.43
C TYR A 27 -5.50 5.83 -11.79
N PHE A 28 -5.72 5.08 -12.88
CA PHE A 28 -5.72 5.65 -14.24
C PHE A 28 -6.95 6.53 -14.48
N LEU A 29 -8.10 6.20 -13.89
CA LEU A 29 -9.27 7.06 -13.86
C LEU A 29 -8.96 8.38 -13.15
N GLY A 30 -8.36 8.33 -11.96
CA GLY A 30 -7.96 9.53 -11.22
C GLY A 30 -6.97 10.41 -11.98
N GLN A 31 -6.03 9.80 -12.72
CA GLN A 31 -5.10 10.51 -13.58
C GLN A 31 -5.78 11.15 -14.80
N ALA A 32 -6.72 10.45 -15.43
CA ALA A 32 -7.50 10.99 -16.55
C ALA A 32 -8.35 12.19 -16.13
N PHE A 33 -9.04 12.08 -14.99
CA PHE A 33 -9.83 13.18 -14.42
C PHE A 33 -8.95 14.40 -14.08
N ALA A 34 -7.79 14.17 -13.49
CA ALA A 34 -6.83 15.24 -13.20
C ALA A 34 -6.35 15.94 -14.49
N ARG A 35 -6.08 15.18 -15.56
CA ARG A 35 -5.70 15.75 -16.88
C ARG A 35 -6.85 16.51 -17.54
N ALA A 36 -8.10 16.13 -17.27
CA ALA A 36 -9.30 16.86 -17.71
C ALA A 36 -9.58 18.12 -16.86
N GLY A 37 -8.71 18.47 -15.91
CA GLY A 37 -8.82 19.68 -15.08
C GLY A 37 -9.63 19.50 -13.79
N TYR A 38 -10.07 18.28 -13.48
CA TYR A 38 -10.80 17.99 -12.25
C TYR A 38 -9.86 17.70 -11.08
N ARG A 39 -10.40 17.82 -9.86
CA ARG A 39 -9.66 17.54 -8.62
C ARG A 39 -10.19 16.26 -7.99
N ASN A 40 -9.26 15.42 -7.53
CA ASN A 40 -9.59 14.25 -6.72
C ASN A 40 -9.71 14.71 -5.25
N VAL A 41 -10.82 14.38 -4.59
CA VAL A 41 -11.09 14.73 -3.19
C VAL A 41 -11.38 13.46 -2.40
N ILE A 42 -10.84 13.37 -1.19
CA ILE A 42 -11.06 12.25 -0.27
C ILE A 42 -12.17 12.64 0.71
N SER A 43 -13.19 11.79 0.84
CA SER A 43 -14.25 11.97 1.83
C SER A 43 -13.69 11.79 3.24
N HIS A 44 -14.14 12.62 4.19
CA HIS A 44 -13.84 12.47 5.61
C HIS A 44 -14.57 11.27 6.24
N MET A 45 -15.62 10.76 5.59
CA MET A 45 -16.35 9.59 6.06
C MET A 45 -15.73 8.31 5.50
N PRO A 46 -15.27 7.37 6.35
CA PRO A 46 -14.78 6.08 5.89
C PRO A 46 -15.93 5.29 5.25
N ALA A 47 -15.73 4.80 4.03
CA ALA A 47 -16.68 3.91 3.39
C ALA A 47 -16.52 2.49 3.96
N LEU A 48 -17.61 1.89 4.41
CA LEU A 48 -17.62 0.48 4.82
C LEU A 48 -17.30 -0.40 3.61
N GLN A 49 -16.34 -1.30 3.80
CA GLN A 49 -15.92 -2.25 2.79
C GLN A 49 -16.25 -3.65 3.32
N ASN A 50 -17.02 -4.42 2.55
CA ASN A 50 -17.24 -5.82 2.85
C ASN A 50 -15.93 -6.59 2.67
N SER A 51 -15.28 -6.94 3.78
CA SER A 51 -14.13 -7.83 3.77
C SER A 51 -14.60 -9.27 3.59
N ALA A 52 -14.14 -9.93 2.52
CA ALA A 52 -14.25 -11.38 2.38
C ALA A 52 -13.45 -12.10 3.49
N ASN A 53 -13.51 -13.43 3.56
CA ASN A 53 -12.71 -14.22 4.51
C ASN A 53 -11.21 -13.87 4.39
N THR A 54 -10.68 -13.18 5.41
CA THR A 54 -9.29 -12.73 5.44
C THR A 54 -8.43 -13.72 6.22
N SER A 55 -7.38 -14.21 5.58
CA SER A 55 -6.25 -14.91 6.21
C SER A 55 -4.95 -14.13 6.01
N LEU A 56 -3.92 -14.46 6.81
CA LEU A 56 -2.58 -13.86 6.64
C LEU A 56 -2.04 -14.06 5.21
N PHE A 57 -2.30 -15.22 4.60
CA PHE A 57 -1.91 -15.50 3.23
C PHE A 57 -2.62 -14.57 2.23
N THR A 58 -3.96 -14.41 2.35
CA THR A 58 -4.71 -13.51 1.47
C THR A 58 -4.29 -12.04 1.64
N PHE A 59 -3.88 -11.65 2.85
CA PHE A 59 -3.31 -10.33 3.11
C PHE A 59 -1.97 -10.16 2.38
N GLN A 60 -1.04 -11.11 2.52
CA GLN A 60 0.25 -11.08 1.83
C GLN A 60 0.08 -11.01 0.31
N GLU A 61 -0.79 -11.84 -0.27
CA GLU A 61 -1.05 -11.84 -1.71
C GLU A 61 -1.62 -10.49 -2.19
N ARG A 62 -2.49 -9.87 -1.38
CA ARG A 62 -3.01 -8.54 -1.67
C ARG A 62 -1.91 -7.47 -1.65
N ILE A 63 -1.07 -7.42 -0.62
CA ILE A 63 0.02 -6.45 -0.53
C ILE A 63 1.05 -6.67 -1.64
N CYS A 64 1.42 -7.93 -1.90
CA CYS A 64 2.31 -8.33 -2.98
C CYS A 64 1.80 -7.83 -4.34
N ARG A 65 0.49 -8.00 -4.62
CA ARG A 65 -0.14 -7.47 -5.84
C ARG A 65 -0.03 -5.94 -5.94
N TRP A 66 -0.28 -5.22 -4.85
CA TRP A 66 -0.19 -3.76 -4.83
C TRP A 66 1.24 -3.26 -5.11
N ILE A 67 2.25 -3.93 -4.55
CA ILE A 67 3.66 -3.60 -4.82
C ILE A 67 3.98 -3.84 -6.30
N LYS A 68 3.58 -4.98 -6.89
CA LYS A 68 3.77 -5.26 -8.33
C LYS A 68 3.13 -4.21 -9.23
N LEU A 69 1.93 -3.74 -8.86
CA LEU A 69 1.24 -2.66 -9.58
C LEU A 69 2.05 -1.37 -9.52
N ARG A 70 2.50 -0.96 -8.34
CA ARG A 70 3.31 0.25 -8.19
C ARG A 70 4.65 0.16 -8.90
N ILE A 71 5.32 -0.99 -8.90
CA ILE A 71 6.52 -1.22 -9.72
C ILE A 71 6.23 -0.90 -11.19
N ALA A 72 5.15 -1.46 -11.75
CA ALA A 72 4.83 -1.30 -13.17
C ALA A 72 4.34 0.12 -13.54
N MET A 73 3.67 0.81 -12.62
CA MET A 73 2.98 2.09 -12.87
C MET A 73 3.81 3.31 -12.45
N LEU A 74 4.56 3.20 -11.36
CA LEU A 74 5.28 4.28 -10.68
C LEU A 74 6.70 3.83 -10.25
N PRO A 75 7.57 3.43 -11.20
CA PRO A 75 8.88 2.86 -10.87
C PRO A 75 9.80 3.81 -10.10
N HIS A 76 9.58 5.12 -10.18
CA HIS A 76 10.40 6.10 -9.45
C HIS A 76 10.07 6.14 -7.95
N THR A 77 8.85 5.79 -7.54
CA THR A 77 8.47 5.80 -6.12
C THR A 77 8.92 4.54 -5.39
N ILE A 78 9.09 3.42 -6.10
CA ILE A 78 9.36 2.12 -5.47
C ILE A 78 10.70 2.07 -4.72
N ILE A 79 11.70 2.84 -5.17
CA ILE A 79 13.02 2.89 -4.55
C ILE A 79 12.93 3.44 -3.12
N LEU A 80 11.96 4.34 -2.89
CA LEU A 80 11.75 4.97 -1.60
C LEU A 80 10.84 4.15 -0.67
N GLU A 81 10.05 3.21 -1.20
CA GLU A 81 9.10 2.42 -0.38
C GLU A 81 9.77 1.67 0.77
N PRO A 82 10.88 0.92 0.57
CA PRO A 82 11.56 0.22 1.68
C PRO A 82 12.11 1.18 2.76
N VAL A 83 12.48 2.40 2.36
CA VAL A 83 13.04 3.41 3.27
C VAL A 83 11.96 4.04 4.16
N GLN A 84 10.69 3.98 3.71
CA GLN A 84 9.54 4.48 4.45
C GLN A 84 9.03 3.50 5.51
N GLU A 85 9.53 2.27 5.54
CA GLU A 85 9.13 1.27 6.54
C GLU A 85 9.83 1.52 7.88
N CYS A 86 9.13 1.25 8.98
CA CYS A 86 9.57 1.59 10.34
C CYS A 86 10.94 1.03 10.66
N ILE A 87 11.19 -0.25 10.34
CA ILE A 87 12.46 -0.93 10.68
C ILE A 87 13.63 -0.25 9.97
N PHE A 88 13.54 -0.01 8.66
CA PHE A 88 14.63 0.58 7.89
C PHE A 88 14.86 2.05 8.30
N ALA A 89 13.78 2.82 8.43
CA ALA A 89 13.83 4.20 8.92
C ALA A 89 14.45 4.29 10.31
N SER A 90 14.15 3.35 11.20
CA SER A 90 14.71 3.26 12.56
C SER A 90 16.23 3.09 12.51
N PHE A 91 16.74 2.17 11.68
CA PHE A 91 18.19 1.92 11.58
C PHE A 91 18.94 3.13 11.01
N VAL A 92 18.44 3.72 9.92
CA VAL A 92 19.06 4.92 9.33
C VAL A 92 19.03 6.09 10.32
N GLY A 93 17.89 6.29 10.99
CA GLY A 93 17.72 7.30 12.02
C GLY A 93 18.69 7.10 13.19
N ALA A 94 18.83 5.87 13.69
CA ALA A 94 19.71 5.54 14.80
C ALA A 94 21.17 5.77 14.45
N LEU A 95 21.63 5.35 13.28
CA LEU A 95 23.00 5.61 12.81
C LEU A 95 23.27 7.11 12.70
N SER A 96 22.31 7.86 12.16
CA SER A 96 22.41 9.32 12.04
C SER A 96 22.46 10.00 13.41
N PHE A 97 21.61 9.57 14.34
CA PHE A 97 21.57 10.10 15.70
C PHE A 97 22.84 9.75 16.49
N GLY A 98 23.35 8.53 16.33
CA GLY A 98 24.61 8.08 16.92
C GLY A 98 25.82 8.84 16.38
N TYR A 99 25.82 9.19 15.10
CA TYR A 99 26.85 10.04 14.51
C TYR A 99 26.86 11.45 15.11
N LEU A 100 25.68 12.04 15.37
CA LEU A 100 25.55 13.40 15.88
C LEU A 100 25.72 13.53 17.40
N PHE A 101 25.22 12.55 18.17
CA PHE A 101 25.12 12.64 19.64
C PHE A 101 25.93 11.55 20.36
N GLY A 102 26.70 10.74 19.62
CA GLY A 102 27.50 9.63 20.14
C GLY A 102 26.77 8.29 20.12
N GLN A 103 27.53 7.19 20.04
CA GLN A 103 27.02 5.83 19.87
C GLN A 103 26.05 5.40 20.98
N GLN A 104 26.23 5.91 22.21
CA GLN A 104 25.33 5.66 23.34
C GLN A 104 23.88 6.14 23.09
N ALA A 105 23.69 7.08 22.15
CA ALA A 105 22.39 7.66 21.84
C ALA A 105 21.56 6.81 20.86
N MET A 106 22.17 5.80 20.21
CA MET A 106 21.49 4.95 19.21
C MET A 106 20.34 4.14 19.81
N PHE A 107 20.59 3.42 20.90
CA PHE A 107 19.58 2.54 21.51
C PHE A 107 18.38 3.32 22.07
N PRO A 108 18.57 4.42 22.83
CA PRO A 108 17.46 5.28 23.23
C PRO A 108 16.64 5.81 22.05
N PHE A 109 17.31 6.21 20.96
CA PHE A 109 16.62 6.65 19.74
C PHE A 109 15.77 5.54 19.14
N LEU A 110 16.33 4.33 18.96
CA LEU A 110 15.58 3.18 18.44
C LEU A 110 14.33 2.91 19.28
N ALA A 111 14.49 2.77 20.59
CA ALA A 111 13.37 2.50 21.49
C ALA A 111 12.27 3.56 21.37
N PHE A 112 12.64 4.84 21.40
CA PHE A 112 11.70 5.95 21.24
C PHE A 112 11.01 5.92 19.87
N HIS A 113 11.76 5.71 18.80
CA HIS A 113 11.24 5.70 17.44
C HIS A 113 10.22 4.57 17.23
N PHE A 114 10.51 3.35 17.68
CA PHE A 114 9.58 2.22 17.59
C PHE A 114 8.29 2.49 18.37
N ILE A 115 8.39 3.02 19.60
CA ILE A 115 7.22 3.37 20.43
C ILE A 115 6.40 4.47 19.75
N TYR A 116 7.05 5.53 19.27
CA TYR A 116 6.42 6.64 18.58
C TYR A 116 5.66 6.15 17.35
N TRP A 117 6.31 5.35 16.50
CA TRP A 117 5.71 4.83 15.27
C TRP A 117 4.50 3.93 15.56
N ALA A 118 4.64 2.97 16.48
CA ALA A 118 3.54 2.09 16.89
C ALA A 118 2.37 2.90 17.47
N THR A 119 2.65 3.99 18.19
CA THR A 119 1.63 4.90 18.72
C THR A 119 0.92 5.65 17.59
N CYS A 120 1.64 6.18 16.60
CA CYS A 120 1.04 6.82 15.43
C CYS A 120 0.12 5.86 14.66
N ASP A 121 0.56 4.63 14.43
CA ASP A 121 -0.25 3.61 13.76
C ASP A 121 -1.49 3.21 14.58
N PHE A 122 -1.36 3.14 15.90
CA PHE A 122 -2.48 2.87 16.79
C PHE A 122 -3.52 4.01 16.74
N ILE A 123 -3.06 5.27 16.78
CA ILE A 123 -3.92 6.45 16.63
C ILE A 123 -4.63 6.40 15.28
N LEU A 124 -3.90 6.13 14.19
CA LEU A 124 -4.47 6.03 12.85
C LEU A 124 -5.59 4.99 12.78
N ILE A 125 -5.37 3.77 13.28
CA ILE A 125 -6.39 2.72 13.27
C ILE A 125 -7.59 3.10 14.14
N LYS A 126 -7.36 3.68 15.31
CA LYS A 126 -8.43 4.16 16.20
C LYS A 126 -9.28 5.24 15.54
N THR A 127 -8.66 6.18 14.84
CA THR A 127 -9.35 7.23 14.09
C THR A 127 -10.14 6.66 12.91
N LEU A 128 -9.56 5.74 12.14
CA LEU A 128 -10.21 5.13 10.98
C LEU A 128 -11.39 4.22 11.34
N GLN A 129 -11.29 3.48 12.45
CA GLN A 129 -12.39 2.63 12.93
C GLN A 129 -13.62 3.46 13.32
N ASN A 130 -13.40 4.70 13.78
CA ASN A 130 -14.45 5.63 14.22
C ASN A 130 -15.45 4.96 15.18
N GLY A 131 -14.94 4.19 16.14
CA GLY A 131 -15.74 3.37 17.05
C GLY A 131 -14.88 2.51 17.97
N GLN A 132 -15.52 1.56 18.67
CA GLN A 132 -14.79 0.61 19.51
C GLN A 132 -13.94 -0.32 18.65
N LEU A 133 -12.70 -0.56 19.09
CA LEU A 133 -11.80 -1.49 18.44
C LEU A 133 -12.23 -2.93 18.81
N PRO A 134 -12.38 -3.83 17.83
CA PRO A 134 -12.79 -5.21 18.07
C PRO A 134 -11.64 -6.10 18.57
N PHE A 135 -10.54 -5.50 19.04
CA PHE A 135 -9.32 -6.19 19.47
C PHE A 135 -8.64 -5.43 20.62
N SER A 136 -7.81 -6.15 21.38
CA SER A 136 -7.02 -5.59 22.47
C SER A 136 -5.73 -4.92 21.95
N ILE A 137 -5.11 -4.08 22.80
CA ILE A 137 -3.81 -3.46 22.50
C ILE A 137 -2.74 -4.52 22.26
N SER A 138 -2.76 -5.64 23.02
CA SER A 138 -1.80 -6.72 22.84
C SER A 138 -1.95 -7.41 21.48
N GLN A 139 -3.19 -7.62 21.01
CA GLN A 139 -3.46 -8.13 19.67
C GLN A 139 -2.99 -7.16 18.59
N PHE A 140 -3.21 -5.85 18.80
CA PHE A 140 -2.68 -4.82 17.91
C PHE A 140 -1.16 -4.89 17.82
N LEU A 141 -0.44 -4.90 18.96
CA LEU A 141 1.02 -4.94 18.99
C LEU A 141 1.57 -6.19 18.31
N PHE A 142 0.99 -7.36 18.56
CA PHE A 142 1.39 -8.60 17.90
C PHE A 142 1.22 -8.51 16.38
N CYS A 143 0.06 -8.06 15.90
CA CYS A 143 -0.22 -7.87 14.48
C CYS A 143 0.67 -6.79 13.85
N TRP A 144 0.98 -5.73 14.59
CA TRP A 144 1.84 -4.64 14.16
C TRP A 144 3.28 -5.13 13.94
N ILE A 145 3.86 -5.83 14.92
CA ILE A 145 5.19 -6.44 14.80
C ILE A 145 5.23 -7.41 13.63
N LEU A 146 4.22 -8.28 13.51
CA LEU A 146 4.13 -9.24 12.41
C LEU A 146 4.11 -8.51 11.05
N ARG A 147 3.33 -7.43 10.92
CA ARG A 147 3.28 -6.63 9.70
C ARG A 147 4.63 -5.99 9.38
N GLU A 148 5.29 -5.37 10.35
CA GLU A 148 6.59 -4.71 10.17
C GLU A 148 7.67 -5.71 9.73
N LEU A 149 7.72 -6.90 10.35
CA LEU A 149 8.66 -7.95 9.98
C LEU A 149 8.40 -8.53 8.58
N MET A 150 7.13 -8.54 8.15
CA MET A 150 6.74 -9.09 6.86
C MET A 150 6.83 -8.09 5.70
N ALA A 151 6.90 -6.79 5.96
CA ALA A 151 6.90 -5.75 4.93
C ALA A 151 8.04 -5.97 3.90
N PHE A 152 9.28 -6.11 4.38
CA PHE A 152 10.44 -6.30 3.51
C PHE A 152 10.44 -7.67 2.79
N PRO A 153 10.16 -8.82 3.45
CA PRO A 153 9.98 -10.10 2.74
C PRO A 153 8.92 -10.07 1.64
N ILE A 154 7.77 -9.43 1.88
CA ILE A 154 6.71 -9.31 0.86
C ILE A 154 7.18 -8.42 -0.30
N PHE A 155 7.91 -7.34 -0.01
CA PHE A 155 8.51 -6.49 -1.04
C PHE A 155 9.47 -7.28 -1.94
N VAL A 156 10.40 -8.03 -1.35
CA VAL A 156 11.33 -8.88 -2.09
C VAL A 156 10.57 -9.94 -2.92
N LYS A 157 9.57 -10.60 -2.33
CA LYS A 157 8.70 -11.56 -3.05
C LYS A 157 8.02 -10.91 -4.26
N ALA A 158 7.54 -9.68 -4.12
CA ALA A 158 6.87 -8.95 -5.18
C ALA A 158 7.83 -8.56 -6.32
N VAL A 159 9.04 -8.15 -6.00
CA VAL A 159 10.09 -7.82 -6.98
C VAL A 159 10.55 -9.07 -7.74
N LEU A 160 10.73 -10.20 -7.07
CA LEU A 160 11.22 -11.44 -7.68
C LEU A 160 10.19 -12.14 -8.57
N ASN A 161 8.89 -11.95 -8.31
CA ASN A 161 7.83 -12.61 -9.07
C ASN A 161 6.89 -11.58 -9.72
N PRO A 162 7.00 -11.32 -11.03
CA PRO A 162 6.17 -10.33 -11.72
C PRO A 162 4.73 -10.81 -12.01
N HIS A 163 4.43 -12.09 -11.83
CA HIS A 163 3.12 -12.66 -12.18
C HIS A 163 2.05 -12.35 -11.14
N ILE A 164 0.83 -12.09 -11.59
CA ILE A 164 -0.31 -11.81 -10.72
C ILE A 164 -1.43 -12.79 -11.02
N GLY A 165 -1.76 -13.64 -10.05
CA GLY A 165 -3.04 -14.36 -10.03
C GLY A 165 -4.15 -13.40 -9.58
N TRP A 166 -5.17 -13.22 -10.42
CA TRP A 166 -6.33 -12.39 -10.09
C TRP A 166 -7.63 -12.98 -10.64
N ARG A 167 -8.58 -13.23 -9.73
CA ARG A 167 -9.88 -13.85 -10.04
C ARG A 167 -9.70 -15.15 -10.85
N PHE A 168 -9.97 -15.10 -12.15
CA PHE A 168 -10.02 -16.27 -13.03
C PHE A 168 -8.78 -16.44 -13.91
N GLY A 169 -7.73 -15.62 -13.74
CA GLY A 169 -6.58 -15.67 -14.63
C GLY A 169 -5.26 -15.26 -13.99
N THR A 170 -4.18 -15.59 -14.71
CA THR A 170 -2.83 -15.14 -14.41
C THR A 170 -2.42 -14.09 -15.43
N TYR A 171 -1.93 -12.95 -14.92
CA TYR A 171 -1.58 -11.78 -15.73
C TYR A 171 -0.13 -11.39 -15.50
N GLN A 172 0.47 -10.84 -16.55
CA GLN A 172 1.74 -10.15 -16.48
C GLN A 172 1.52 -8.65 -16.62
N LEU A 173 2.16 -7.85 -15.77
CA LEU A 173 2.14 -6.40 -15.88
C LEU A 173 3.20 -5.91 -16.86
N CYS A 174 2.79 -5.05 -17.78
CA CYS A 174 3.69 -4.27 -18.61
C CYS A 174 4.01 -2.93 -17.92
N TRP A 175 5.15 -2.35 -18.29
CA TRP A 175 5.45 -0.97 -17.97
C TRP A 175 4.31 -0.04 -18.38
N GLY A 176 3.92 0.88 -17.49
CA GLY A 176 2.74 1.71 -17.64
C GLY A 176 1.45 1.07 -17.16
N GLY A 177 1.50 -0.10 -16.49
CA GLY A 177 0.39 -0.70 -15.74
C GLY A 177 -0.61 -1.54 -16.54
N ARG A 178 -0.42 -1.71 -17.85
CA ARG A 178 -1.30 -2.57 -18.67
C ARG A 178 -1.10 -4.04 -18.34
N ILE A 179 -2.19 -4.80 -18.31
CA ILE A 179 -2.14 -6.26 -18.14
C ILE A 179 -2.05 -6.98 -19.49
N LYS A 180 -1.29 -8.08 -19.51
CA LYS A 180 -1.33 -9.09 -20.57
C LYS A 180 -1.73 -10.44 -19.97
N PRO A 181 -2.71 -11.15 -20.55
CA PRO A 181 -3.01 -12.51 -20.11
C PRO A 181 -1.80 -13.40 -20.43
N MET A 182 -1.45 -14.28 -19.49
CA MET A 182 -0.47 -15.32 -19.77
C MET A 182 -1.12 -16.32 -20.72
N LYS A 183 -0.47 -16.64 -21.85
CA LYS A 183 -0.94 -17.75 -22.69
C LYS A 183 -0.75 -19.04 -21.88
N GLU A 184 -1.80 -19.82 -21.72
CA GLU A 184 -1.65 -21.23 -21.33
C GLU A 184 -0.89 -21.91 -22.47
N ASN A 185 0.27 -22.48 -22.16
CA ASN A 185 1.02 -23.33 -23.08
C ASN A 185 0.34 -24.69 -23.20
#